data_AF-A0A6C1BXC9-F1
#
_entry.id   AF-A0A6C1BXC9-F1
#
_cell.length_a   1.000
_cell.length_b   1.000
_cell.length_c   1.000
_cell.angle_alpha   90.00
_cell.angle_beta   90.00
_cell.angle_gamma   90.00
#
_symmetry.space_group_name_H-M   'P 1'
#
loop_
_entity.id
_entity.type
_entity.pdbx_description
1 polymer ?
#
loop_
_entity_poly.entity_id
_entity_poly.type
_entity_poly.pdbx_seq_one_letter_code
_entity_poly.pdbx_strand_id
1 'polypeptide(L)'
;MSSAAQTGKPNWTFGTGATTREKCLAYSAAVLGCAAFALNGHDKGWAWWQWLIGLLMVWDLAGGVVANGLDAAKRFYHSPLAFHAGAVPRFLHHPVGFTAVHLQPVIACLVLGGTRWWWWGALWYLWALAGAVAVELARARYQRPLALGIVGIGAMVAPLVEAPPGLAWLPVVLLLKLVVAHAVPEGVGSSSREGR
;
A
#
# COMPACT_ATOMS: atom_id res chain seq x y z
N MET A 1 7.10 -30.16 -7.57
CA MET A 1 6.95 -30.20 -6.10
C MET A 1 5.65 -29.50 -5.74
N SER A 2 4.81 -30.17 -4.96
CA SER A 2 3.42 -29.77 -4.66
C SER A 2 3.34 -28.33 -4.19
N SER A 3 2.58 -27.49 -4.91
CA SER A 3 2.10 -26.21 -4.39
C SER A 3 1.40 -26.52 -3.08
N ALA A 4 1.99 -26.12 -1.95
CA ALA A 4 1.30 -26.17 -0.68
C ALA A 4 0.15 -25.16 -0.80
N ALA A 5 -1.01 -25.66 -1.19
CA ALA A 5 -2.25 -24.91 -1.15
C ALA A 5 -2.34 -24.29 0.24
N GLN A 6 -2.42 -22.96 0.31
CA GLN A 6 -2.53 -22.26 1.59
C GLN A 6 -3.76 -22.82 2.32
N THR A 7 -3.53 -23.61 3.36
CA THR A 7 -4.60 -24.23 4.15
C THR A 7 -5.18 -23.16 5.07
N GLY A 8 -6.35 -22.62 4.70
CA GLY A 8 -7.05 -21.62 5.51
C GLY A 8 -8.04 -20.81 4.69
N LYS A 9 -8.96 -20.11 5.39
CA LYS A 9 -9.87 -19.15 4.73
C LYS A 9 -9.03 -17.99 4.17
N PRO A 10 -9.26 -17.57 2.91
CA PRO A 10 -8.58 -16.42 2.33
C PRO A 10 -8.72 -15.18 3.23
N ASN A 11 -7.61 -14.49 3.47
CA ASN A 11 -7.60 -13.23 4.22
C ASN A 11 -6.94 -12.15 3.36
N TRP A 12 -7.75 -11.21 2.88
CA TRP A 12 -7.35 -10.12 1.98
C TRP A 12 -6.68 -8.95 2.71
N THR A 13 -6.52 -8.98 4.03
CA THR A 13 -5.83 -7.91 4.77
C THR A 13 -4.44 -8.33 5.24
N PHE A 14 -4.27 -9.58 5.70
CA PHE A 14 -2.99 -10.07 6.24
C PHE A 14 -2.40 -11.25 5.47
N GLY A 15 -3.12 -11.76 4.46
CA GLY A 15 -2.79 -13.02 3.81
C GLY A 15 -3.22 -14.24 4.64
N THR A 16 -3.40 -15.36 3.95
CA THR A 16 -3.83 -16.63 4.57
C THR A 16 -2.77 -17.13 5.54
N GLY A 17 -3.19 -17.47 6.76
CA GLY A 17 -2.30 -18.04 7.78
C GLY A 17 -1.51 -17.03 8.61
N ALA A 18 -1.79 -15.72 8.50
CA ALA A 18 -1.18 -14.73 9.38
C ALA A 18 -1.48 -15.00 10.87
N THR A 19 -0.43 -15.06 11.66
CA THR A 19 -0.45 -15.30 13.11
C THR A 19 -1.04 -14.10 13.87
N THR A 20 -1.46 -14.32 15.11
CA THR A 20 -1.93 -13.23 15.99
C THR A 20 -0.85 -12.16 16.22
N ARG A 21 0.43 -12.55 16.28
CA ARG A 21 1.54 -11.61 16.46
C ARG A 21 1.74 -10.71 15.25
N GLU A 22 1.69 -11.27 14.04
CA GLU A 22 1.78 -10.50 12.79
C GLU A 22 0.61 -9.52 12.64
N LYS A 23 -0.62 -9.96 12.96
CA LYS A 23 -1.80 -9.08 12.99
C LYS A 23 -1.64 -7.96 14.02
N CYS A 24 -1.15 -8.28 15.22
CA CYS A 24 -0.89 -7.31 16.27
C CYS A 24 0.13 -6.25 15.84
N LEU A 25 1.18 -6.65 15.12
CA LEU A 25 2.17 -5.72 14.59
C LEU A 25 1.54 -4.72 13.61
N ALA A 26 0.73 -5.21 12.66
CA ALA A 26 0.04 -4.35 11.70
C ALA A 26 -1.01 -3.43 12.37
N TYR A 27 -1.78 -3.94 13.33
CA TYR A 27 -2.72 -3.11 14.10
C TYR A 27 -1.99 -2.07 14.96
N SER A 28 -0.84 -2.41 15.54
CA SER A 28 -0.03 -1.45 16.31
C SER A 28 0.44 -0.30 15.42
N ALA A 29 0.89 -0.60 14.19
CA ALA A 29 1.26 0.43 13.22
C ALA A 29 0.06 1.30 12.82
N ALA A 30 -1.12 0.71 12.62
CA ALA A 30 -2.34 1.45 12.33
C ALA A 30 -2.72 2.40 13.48
N VAL A 31 -2.70 1.91 14.73
CA VAL A 31 -3.02 2.71 15.92
C VAL A 31 -2.02 3.86 16.12
N LEU A 32 -0.72 3.58 16.02
CA LEU A 32 0.32 4.61 16.14
C LEU A 32 0.23 5.64 15.00
N GLY A 33 -0.05 5.19 13.78
CA GLY A 33 -0.32 6.07 12.63
C GLY A 33 -1.51 6.98 12.90
N CYS A 34 -2.64 6.44 13.37
CA CYS A 34 -3.82 7.22 13.69
C CYS A 34 -3.56 8.24 14.80
N ALA A 35 -2.77 7.88 15.83
CA ALA A 35 -2.35 8.81 16.88
C ALA A 35 -1.49 9.95 16.31
N ALA A 36 -0.51 9.64 15.46
CA ALA A 36 0.31 10.65 14.80
C ALA A 36 -0.51 11.58 13.91
N PHE A 37 -1.50 11.04 13.18
CA PHE A 37 -2.44 11.82 12.38
C PHE A 37 -3.31 12.74 13.24
N ALA A 38 -3.85 12.23 14.35
CA ALA A 38 -4.63 13.02 15.30
C ALA A 38 -3.85 14.19 15.88
N LEU A 39 -2.59 13.95 16.28
CA LEU A 39 -1.69 15.00 16.76
C LEU A 39 -1.39 16.04 15.68
N ASN A 40 -1.17 15.60 14.44
CA ASN A 40 -0.86 16.49 13.31
C ASN A 40 -2.06 17.33 12.83
N GLY A 41 -3.29 16.82 12.99
CA GLY A 41 -4.51 17.46 12.54
C GLY A 41 -5.29 18.26 13.60
N HIS A 42 -4.83 18.26 14.87
CA HIS A 42 -5.63 18.76 16.01
C HIS A 42 -6.10 20.22 15.87
N ASP A 43 -5.36 21.05 15.14
CA ASP A 43 -5.59 22.48 14.93
C ASP A 43 -6.20 22.81 13.54
N LYS A 44 -6.54 21.79 12.74
CA LYS A 44 -6.92 21.98 11.32
C LYS A 44 -8.41 22.28 11.09
N GLY A 45 -9.22 22.31 12.15
CA GLY A 45 -10.64 22.67 12.08
C GLY A 45 -11.50 21.67 11.29
N TRP A 46 -11.04 20.42 11.14
CA TRP A 46 -11.78 19.38 10.43
C TRP A 46 -13.07 18.99 11.16
N ALA A 47 -14.14 18.81 10.39
CA ALA A 47 -15.37 18.21 10.86
C ALA A 47 -15.16 16.75 11.28
N TRP A 48 -16.02 16.22 12.14
CA TRP A 48 -15.91 14.85 12.66
C TRP A 48 -15.88 13.77 11.55
N TRP A 49 -16.56 14.01 10.42
CA TRP A 49 -16.58 13.06 9.29
C TRP A 49 -15.28 13.12 8.47
N GLN A 50 -14.62 14.28 8.40
CA GLN A 50 -13.29 14.44 7.81
C GLN A 50 -12.27 13.65 8.66
N TRP A 51 -12.36 13.76 9.98
CA TRP A 51 -11.59 12.94 10.91
C TRP A 51 -11.79 11.43 10.68
N LEU A 52 -13.05 10.99 10.54
CA LEU A 52 -13.35 9.59 10.26
C LEU A 52 -12.68 9.10 8.97
N ILE A 53 -12.80 9.87 7.87
CA ILE A 53 -12.15 9.53 6.59
C ILE A 53 -10.64 9.48 6.73
N GLY A 54 -10.04 10.48 7.38
CA GLY A 54 -8.59 10.55 7.60
C GLY A 54 -8.07 9.37 8.43
N LEU A 55 -8.77 9.01 9.51
CA LEU A 55 -8.41 7.87 10.36
C LEU A 55 -8.55 6.54 9.62
N LEU A 56 -9.60 6.34 8.82
CA LEU A 56 -9.77 5.14 8.01
C LEU A 56 -8.66 5.02 6.95
N MET A 57 -8.29 6.13 6.31
CA MET A 57 -7.17 6.16 5.37
C MET A 57 -5.86 5.83 6.07
N VAL A 58 -5.56 6.43 7.23
CA VAL A 58 -4.32 6.16 7.96
C VAL A 58 -4.27 4.71 8.44
N TRP A 59 -5.39 4.19 8.93
CA TRP A 59 -5.50 2.79 9.32
C TRP A 59 -5.14 1.85 8.17
N ASP A 60 -5.72 2.10 7.00
CA ASP A 60 -5.42 1.35 5.79
C ASP A 60 -3.96 1.52 5.36
N LEU A 61 -3.44 2.75 5.29
CA LEU A 61 -2.10 3.03 4.79
C LEU A 61 -1.02 2.55 5.76
N ALA A 62 -0.99 3.05 7.00
CA ALA A 62 0.02 2.71 7.99
C ALA A 62 -0.05 1.23 8.40
N GLY A 63 -1.26 0.73 8.69
CA GLY A 63 -1.46 -0.68 8.96
C GLY A 63 -1.13 -1.57 7.76
N GLY A 64 -1.52 -1.12 6.56
CA GLY A 64 -1.29 -1.83 5.31
C GLY A 64 0.17 -1.90 4.86
N VAL A 65 1.01 -0.91 5.21
CA VAL A 65 2.48 -1.02 5.01
C VAL A 65 2.99 -2.29 5.68
N VAL A 66 2.65 -2.47 6.96
CA VAL A 66 3.10 -3.62 7.74
C VAL A 66 2.38 -4.89 7.30
N ALA A 67 1.07 -4.85 7.13
CA ALA A 67 0.27 -6.02 6.75
C ALA A 67 0.71 -6.60 5.40
N ASN A 68 0.97 -5.75 4.40
CA ASN A 68 1.46 -6.19 3.09
C ASN A 68 2.93 -6.64 3.13
N GLY A 69 3.70 -6.15 4.10
CA GLY A 69 5.07 -6.58 4.36
C GLY A 69 5.20 -7.93 5.05
N LEU A 70 4.09 -8.52 5.54
CA LEU A 70 4.10 -9.84 6.17
C LEU A 70 4.36 -10.95 5.15
N ASP A 71 5.14 -11.96 5.51
CA ASP A 71 5.36 -13.13 4.65
C ASP A 71 4.04 -13.81 4.26
N ALA A 72 3.03 -13.81 5.15
CA ALA A 72 1.70 -14.33 4.86
C ALA A 72 1.00 -13.57 3.73
N ALA A 73 1.06 -12.24 3.74
CA ALA A 73 0.51 -11.40 2.67
C ALA A 73 1.29 -11.57 1.37
N LYS A 74 2.62 -11.63 1.44
CA LYS A 74 3.48 -11.87 0.27
C LYS A 74 3.14 -13.21 -0.39
N ARG A 75 3.06 -14.28 0.39
CA ARG A 75 2.63 -15.60 -0.13
C ARG A 75 1.23 -15.56 -0.72
N PHE A 76 0.29 -14.86 -0.08
CA PHE A 76 -1.08 -14.75 -0.58
C PHE A 76 -1.13 -14.02 -1.94
N TYR A 77 -0.67 -12.78 -2.00
CA TYR A 77 -0.76 -11.90 -3.18
C TYR A 77 0.13 -12.30 -4.35
N HIS A 78 1.22 -13.04 -4.10
CA HIS A 78 2.13 -13.47 -5.15
C HIS A 78 2.00 -14.96 -5.49
N SER A 79 1.01 -15.66 -4.93
CA SER A 79 0.65 -17.03 -5.32
C SER A 79 -0.34 -17.06 -6.47
N PRO A 80 -0.36 -18.12 -7.30
CA PRO A 80 -1.42 -18.29 -8.29
C PRO A 80 -2.80 -18.33 -7.62
N LEU A 81 -3.73 -17.52 -8.12
CA LEU A 81 -5.14 -17.63 -7.76
C LEU A 81 -5.75 -18.92 -8.32
N ALA A 82 -6.80 -19.42 -7.66
CA ALA A 82 -7.59 -20.53 -8.18
C ALA A 82 -8.17 -20.19 -9.56
N PHE A 83 -8.20 -21.17 -10.46
CA PHE A 83 -8.64 -21.01 -11.86
C PHE A 83 -10.03 -20.37 -12.02
N HIS A 84 -10.92 -20.58 -11.04
CA HIS A 84 -12.30 -20.08 -11.03
C HIS A 84 -12.47 -18.69 -10.41
N ALA A 85 -11.39 -17.99 -10.05
CA ALA A 85 -11.48 -16.65 -9.50
C ALA A 85 -12.11 -15.68 -10.53
N GLY A 86 -13.13 -14.92 -10.11
CA GLY A 86 -13.75 -13.89 -10.95
C GLY A 86 -12.76 -12.79 -11.38
N ALA A 87 -13.21 -11.89 -12.26
CA ALA A 87 -12.38 -10.78 -12.74
C ALA A 87 -11.95 -9.84 -11.61
N VAL A 88 -12.86 -9.52 -10.68
CA VAL A 88 -12.57 -8.60 -9.56
C VAL A 88 -11.50 -9.16 -8.61
N PRO A 89 -11.60 -10.40 -8.08
CA PRO A 89 -10.52 -10.98 -7.29
C PRO A 89 -9.17 -11.01 -8.01
N ARG A 90 -9.15 -11.32 -9.31
CA ARG A 90 -7.91 -11.29 -10.11
C ARG A 90 -7.30 -9.89 -10.18
N PHE A 91 -8.14 -8.87 -10.38
CA PHE A 91 -7.68 -7.49 -10.43
C PHE A 91 -7.12 -7.01 -9.09
N LEU A 92 -7.83 -7.27 -7.99
CA LEU A 92 -7.39 -6.87 -6.63
C LEU A 92 -6.20 -7.67 -6.11
N HIS A 93 -5.94 -8.84 -6.68
CA HIS A 93 -4.80 -9.68 -6.34
C HIS A 93 -3.54 -9.28 -7.11
N HIS A 94 -3.70 -8.68 -8.30
CA HIS A 94 -2.61 -8.18 -9.11
C HIS A 94 -2.01 -6.88 -8.52
N PRO A 95 -0.68 -6.73 -8.41
CA PRO A 95 -0.04 -5.55 -7.80
C PRO A 95 -0.52 -4.20 -8.36
N VAL A 96 -0.64 -4.10 -9.68
CA VAL A 96 -1.11 -2.89 -10.37
C VAL A 96 -2.60 -2.64 -10.11
N GLY A 97 -3.43 -3.70 -10.10
CA GLY A 97 -4.87 -3.54 -9.90
C GLY A 97 -5.22 -3.20 -8.46
N PHE A 98 -4.51 -3.81 -7.50
CA PHE A 98 -4.53 -3.39 -6.10
C PHE A 98 -4.16 -1.91 -5.97
N THR A 99 -3.06 -1.47 -6.59
CA THR A 99 -2.63 -0.06 -6.55
C THR A 99 -3.67 0.88 -7.18
N ALA A 100 -4.27 0.49 -8.31
CA ALA A 100 -5.25 1.31 -9.03
C ALA A 100 -6.54 1.60 -8.23
N VAL A 101 -6.97 0.69 -7.35
CA VAL A 101 -8.15 0.95 -6.49
C VAL A 101 -7.85 1.88 -5.31
N HIS A 102 -6.59 2.19 -5.03
CA HIS A 102 -6.19 3.06 -3.92
C HIS A 102 -6.26 4.55 -4.32
N LEU A 103 -7.47 5.01 -4.69
CA LEU A 103 -7.76 6.42 -5.00
C LEU A 103 -7.80 7.35 -3.77
N GLN A 104 -7.54 6.78 -2.59
CA GLN A 104 -7.54 7.43 -1.28
C GLN A 104 -6.73 8.75 -1.24
N PRO A 105 -5.54 8.86 -1.86
CA PRO A 105 -4.79 10.12 -1.85
C PRO A 105 -5.55 11.28 -2.49
N VAL A 106 -6.24 11.02 -3.61
CA VAL A 106 -7.07 12.03 -4.29
C VAL A 106 -8.24 12.41 -3.40
N ILE A 107 -8.93 11.41 -2.83
CA ILE A 107 -10.07 11.62 -1.93
C ILE A 107 -9.65 12.43 -0.70
N ALA A 108 -8.53 12.08 -0.07
CA ALA A 108 -8.02 12.76 1.10
C ALA A 108 -7.63 14.22 0.82
N CYS A 109 -7.04 14.51 -0.32
CA CYS A 109 -6.75 15.90 -0.71
C CYS A 109 -8.03 16.71 -0.91
N LEU A 110 -9.02 16.15 -1.61
CA LEU A 110 -10.31 16.81 -1.83
C LEU A 110 -11.05 17.07 -0.50
N VAL A 111 -11.00 16.10 0.42
CA VAL A 111 -11.74 16.13 1.68
C VAL A 111 -11.03 16.94 2.76
N LEU A 112 -9.73 16.74 2.98
CA LEU A 112 -8.98 17.29 4.12
C LEU A 112 -8.21 18.57 3.76
N GLY A 113 -7.70 18.66 2.52
CA GLY A 113 -7.00 19.84 2.02
C GLY A 113 -7.94 20.86 1.36
N GLY A 114 -9.06 20.39 0.81
CA GLY A 114 -9.97 21.16 -0.04
C GLY A 114 -9.71 20.94 -1.53
N THR A 115 -10.68 21.31 -2.36
CA THR A 115 -10.71 20.98 -3.81
C THR A 115 -9.48 21.45 -4.58
N ARG A 116 -8.82 22.53 -4.16
CA ARG A 116 -7.60 23.05 -4.81
C ARG A 116 -6.42 22.07 -4.83
N TRP A 117 -6.44 21.05 -3.97
CA TRP A 117 -5.34 20.09 -3.81
C TRP A 117 -5.51 18.79 -4.61
N TRP A 118 -6.52 18.71 -5.48
CA TRP A 118 -6.78 17.51 -6.28
C TRP A 118 -5.53 17.04 -7.05
N TRP A 119 -4.74 17.99 -7.59
CA TRP A 119 -3.55 17.71 -8.39
C TRP A 119 -2.44 17.06 -7.55
N TRP A 120 -2.33 17.43 -6.27
CA TRP A 120 -1.32 16.88 -5.37
C TRP A 120 -1.66 15.42 -5.03
N GLY A 121 -2.93 15.13 -4.75
CA GLY A 121 -3.40 13.75 -4.57
C GLY A 121 -3.22 12.91 -5.83
N ALA A 122 -3.51 13.50 -7.00
CA ALA A 122 -3.31 12.84 -8.30
C ALA A 122 -1.83 12.56 -8.59
N LEU A 123 -0.92 13.48 -8.26
CA LEU A 123 0.52 13.30 -8.41
C LEU A 123 1.00 12.06 -7.67
N TRP A 124 0.70 11.94 -6.38
CA TRP A 124 1.18 10.81 -5.57
C TRP A 124 0.47 9.49 -5.89
N TYR A 125 -0.81 9.55 -6.28
CA TYR A 125 -1.51 8.39 -6.83
C TYR A 125 -0.83 7.88 -8.10
N LEU A 126 -0.55 8.76 -9.07
CA LEU A 126 0.11 8.40 -10.32
C LEU A 126 1.55 7.95 -10.09
N TRP A 127 2.26 8.53 -9.11
CA TRP A 127 3.60 8.06 -8.72
C TRP A 127 3.56 6.64 -8.18
N ALA A 128 2.62 6.33 -7.29
CA ALA A 128 2.45 4.99 -6.74
C ALA A 128 2.06 3.99 -7.84
N LEU A 129 1.13 4.36 -8.72
CA LEU A 129 0.68 3.52 -9.83
C LEU A 129 1.78 3.26 -10.84
N ALA A 130 2.49 4.30 -11.29
CA ALA A 130 3.65 4.17 -12.17
C ALA A 130 4.74 3.33 -11.51
N GLY A 131 4.95 3.49 -10.20
CA GLY A 131 5.89 2.70 -9.42
C GLY A 131 5.54 1.21 -9.40
N ALA A 132 4.30 0.86 -9.11
CA ALA A 132 3.82 -0.52 -9.14
C ALA A 132 3.93 -1.15 -10.54
N VAL A 133 3.60 -0.38 -11.60
CA VAL A 133 3.77 -0.83 -12.99
C VAL A 133 5.25 -1.07 -13.30
N ALA A 134 6.15 -0.15 -12.95
CA ALA A 134 7.58 -0.30 -13.20
C ALA A 134 8.16 -1.51 -12.47
N VAL A 135 7.74 -1.76 -11.22
CA VAL A 135 8.14 -2.94 -10.44
C VAL A 135 7.62 -4.22 -11.07
N GLU A 136 6.37 -4.26 -11.55
CA GLU A 136 5.83 -5.47 -12.19
C GLU A 136 6.55 -5.80 -13.51
N LEU A 137 6.90 -4.78 -14.29
CA LEU A 137 7.64 -4.94 -15.56
C LEU A 137 9.12 -5.30 -15.35
N ALA A 138 9.68 -5.04 -14.18
CA ALA A 138 11.08 -5.32 -13.89
C ALA A 138 11.34 -6.83 -13.69
N ARG A 139 12.52 -7.29 -14.11
CA ARG A 139 12.99 -8.65 -13.79
C ARG A 139 13.06 -8.82 -12.26
N ALA A 140 12.74 -10.01 -11.76
CA ALA A 140 12.62 -10.31 -10.32
C ALA A 140 13.77 -9.74 -9.46
N ARG A 141 15.02 -9.89 -9.91
CA ARG A 141 16.22 -9.38 -9.20
C ARG A 141 16.28 -7.85 -9.04
N TYR A 142 15.56 -7.09 -9.88
CA TYR A 142 15.53 -5.64 -9.87
C TYR A 142 14.29 -5.06 -9.21
N GLN A 143 13.25 -5.86 -8.96
CA GLN A 143 11.97 -5.38 -8.42
C GLN A 143 12.16 -4.64 -7.10
N ARG A 144 12.91 -5.22 -6.15
CA ARG A 144 13.15 -4.61 -4.84
C ARG A 144 14.05 -3.36 -4.92
N PRO A 145 15.24 -3.38 -5.56
CA PRO A 145 16.04 -2.16 -5.74
C PRO A 145 15.28 -1.04 -6.45
N LEU A 146 14.49 -1.37 -7.48
CA LEU A 146 13.69 -0.40 -8.22
C LEU A 146 12.59 0.20 -7.34
N ALA A 147 11.86 -0.64 -6.59
CA ALA A 147 10.85 -0.17 -5.65
C ALA A 147 11.45 0.78 -4.60
N LEU A 148 12.57 0.39 -3.99
CA LEU A 148 13.28 1.23 -3.02
C LEU A 148 13.75 2.55 -3.64
N GLY A 149 14.26 2.53 -4.87
CA GLY A 149 14.64 3.75 -5.60
C GLY A 149 13.46 4.68 -5.86
N ILE A 150 12.32 4.13 -6.31
CA ILE A 150 11.09 4.91 -6.58
C ILE A 150 10.54 5.54 -5.30
N VAL A 151 10.51 4.80 -4.19
CA VAL A 151 10.07 5.32 -2.89
C VAL A 151 11.07 6.32 -2.33
N GLY A 152 12.37 6.06 -2.45
CA GLY A 152 13.44 6.95 -1.99
C GLY A 152 13.41 8.29 -2.71
N ILE A 153 13.31 8.28 -4.04
CA ILE A 153 13.16 9.51 -4.84
C ILE A 153 11.85 10.22 -4.47
N GLY A 154 10.74 9.48 -4.35
CA GLY A 154 9.46 10.04 -3.91
C GLY A 154 9.56 10.73 -2.55
N ALA A 155 10.28 10.14 -1.59
CA ALA A 155 10.51 10.73 -0.27
C ALA A 155 11.37 12.00 -0.33
N MET A 156 12.34 12.07 -1.24
CA MET A 156 13.16 13.27 -1.47
C MET A 156 12.39 14.38 -2.19
N VAL A 157 11.49 14.01 -3.11
CA VAL A 157 10.65 14.96 -3.88
C VAL A 157 9.49 15.49 -3.05
N ALA A 158 8.92 14.68 -2.16
CA ALA A 158 7.78 15.06 -1.32
C ALA A 158 7.91 16.42 -0.63
N PRO A 159 9.01 16.75 0.07
CA PRO A 159 9.17 18.07 0.70
C PRO A 159 9.42 19.22 -0.27
N LEU A 160 9.69 18.96 -1.55
CA LEU A 160 9.89 19.99 -2.59
C LEU A 160 8.57 20.49 -3.17
N VAL A 161 7.47 19.78 -2.91
CA VAL A 161 6.14 20.11 -3.40
C VAL A 161 5.28 20.54 -2.21
N GLU A 162 4.70 21.74 -2.27
CA GLU A 162 3.81 22.23 -1.22
C GLU A 162 2.68 21.20 -0.96
N ALA A 163 2.55 20.77 0.29
CA ALA A 163 1.60 19.75 0.68
C ALA A 163 0.33 20.37 1.29
N PRO A 164 -0.84 19.73 1.10
CA PRO A 164 -2.04 20.12 1.83
C PRO A 164 -1.79 20.04 3.34
N PRO A 165 -2.35 20.98 4.14
CA PRO A 165 -2.23 20.93 5.58
C PRO A 165 -2.63 19.57 6.14
N GLY A 166 -1.76 18.97 6.95
CA GLY A 166 -2.03 17.69 7.58
C GLY A 166 -1.73 16.45 6.75
N LEU A 167 -1.28 16.59 5.49
CA LEU A 167 -1.09 15.47 4.54
C LEU A 167 0.36 15.26 4.07
N ALA A 168 1.33 16.01 4.56
CA ALA A 168 2.74 15.90 4.12
C ALA A 168 3.35 14.49 4.31
N TRP A 169 2.83 13.68 5.23
CA TRP A 169 3.27 12.30 5.47
C TRP A 169 2.77 11.30 4.41
N LEU A 170 1.66 11.63 3.72
CA LEU A 170 0.93 10.73 2.83
C LEU A 170 1.79 10.11 1.71
N PRO A 171 2.69 10.86 1.03
CA PRO A 171 3.45 10.33 -0.10
C PRO A 171 4.30 9.13 0.31
N VAL A 172 5.05 9.27 1.41
CA VAL A 172 5.99 8.25 1.86
C VAL A 172 5.25 6.99 2.30
N VAL A 173 4.19 7.13 3.09
CA VAL A 173 3.43 5.96 3.59
C VAL A 173 2.69 5.25 2.45
N LEU A 174 2.08 6.00 1.53
CA LEU A 174 1.43 5.45 0.34
C LEU A 174 2.41 4.66 -0.53
N LEU A 175 3.56 5.26 -0.84
CA LEU A 175 4.58 4.65 -1.68
C LEU A 175 5.19 3.40 -1.01
N LEU A 176 5.45 3.45 0.29
CA LEU A 176 5.88 2.27 1.06
C LEU A 176 4.84 1.15 0.97
N LYS A 177 3.54 1.45 1.16
CA LYS A 177 2.49 0.43 1.12
C LYS A 177 2.36 -0.22 -0.24
N LEU A 178 2.29 0.60 -1.30
CA LEU A 178 1.90 0.12 -2.63
C LEU A 178 3.10 -0.37 -3.44
N VAL A 179 4.19 0.39 -3.45
CA VAL A 179 5.35 0.11 -4.32
C VAL A 179 6.31 -0.90 -3.70
N VAL A 180 6.54 -0.84 -2.38
CA VAL A 180 7.48 -1.75 -1.70
C VAL A 180 6.73 -2.91 -1.04
N ALA A 181 5.84 -2.60 -0.10
CA ALA A 181 5.21 -3.63 0.74
C ALA A 181 4.28 -4.54 -0.08
N HIS A 182 3.50 -4.00 -1.02
CA HIS A 182 2.60 -4.82 -1.83
C HIS A 182 3.26 -5.34 -3.13
N ALA A 183 3.77 -4.45 -3.98
CA ALA A 183 4.16 -4.82 -5.34
C ALA A 183 5.40 -5.70 -5.45
N VAL A 184 6.31 -5.66 -4.46
CA VAL A 184 7.52 -6.50 -4.48
C VAL A 184 7.20 -7.90 -3.93
N PRO A 185 7.40 -8.98 -4.70
CA PRO A 185 7.37 -10.34 -4.17
C PRO A 185 8.55 -10.56 -3.22
N GLU A 186 8.29 -11.06 -2.01
CA GLU A 186 9.33 -11.38 -1.01
C GLU A 186 9.10 -12.79 -0.44
N GLY A 187 10.16 -13.59 -0.32
CA GLY A 187 10.10 -14.99 0.13
C GLY A 187 11.11 -15.90 -0.59
N VAL A 188 11.58 -16.96 0.09
CA VAL A 188 12.64 -17.87 -0.36
C VAL A 188 12.28 -18.54 -1.69
N GLY A 189 12.95 -18.11 -2.76
CA GLY A 189 12.81 -18.68 -4.10
C GLY A 189 12.76 -17.64 -5.20
N SER A 190 13.79 -16.79 -5.32
CA SER A 190 14.04 -15.95 -6.50
C SER A 190 14.43 -16.77 -7.74
N SER A 191 13.82 -17.93 -7.98
CA SER A 191 14.23 -18.93 -8.97
C SER A 191 13.09 -19.47 -9.84
N SER A 192 11.97 -18.75 -9.99
CA SER A 192 10.83 -19.19 -10.81
C SER A 192 10.34 -18.18 -11.86
N ARG A 193 11.05 -17.06 -12.06
CA ARG A 193 10.82 -16.09 -13.17
C ARG A 193 12.00 -16.04 -14.16
N GLU A 194 12.75 -17.12 -14.33
CA GLU A 194 13.85 -17.20 -15.32
C GLU A 194 13.42 -17.69 -16.73
N GLY A 195 12.11 -17.90 -16.96
CA GLY A 195 11.59 -18.46 -18.21
C GLY A 195 10.60 -17.57 -18.97
N ARG A 196 10.77 -16.25 -18.96
CA ARG A 196 10.07 -15.34 -19.90
C ARG A 196 11.01 -14.28 -20.44
#